data_AF-A0A7C4MSQ5-F1
#
_entry.id   AF-A0A7C4MSQ5-F1
#
_cell.length_a   1.000
_cell.length_b   1.000
_cell.length_c   1.000
_cell.angle_alpha   90.00
_cell.angle_beta   90.00
_cell.angle_gamma   90.00
#
_symmetry.space_group_name_H-M   'P 1'
#
loop_
_entity.id
_entity.type
_entity.pdbx_description
1 polymer ?
#
loop_
_entity_poly.entity_id
_entity_poly.type
_entity_poly.pdbx_seq_one_letter_code
_entity_poly.pdbx_strand_id
1 'polypeptide(L)'
;MPNCRCLSTFAAVVFACSLVVLSAQAAEKPVLVFILAGQSNMEGHGFVKADPKRNGGKGSLEQVAPERFPHLIAKDGRWVVRDDVWIHYLDRKGKLTVGYGAQPDRIGPELGFGHVIGDACDEPVLLIKLAWGGKSLARDFRPPSSGGEVGPYYTE
;
A
#
# COMPACT_ATOMS: atom_id res chain seq x y z
N MET A 1 26.82 -34.01 -77.41
CA MET A 1 27.05 -32.64 -77.93
C MET A 1 25.80 -31.81 -77.65
N PRO A 2 25.91 -30.51 -77.30
CA PRO A 2 25.86 -30.11 -75.89
C PRO A 2 24.76 -29.09 -75.54
N ASN A 3 24.55 -28.95 -74.23
CA ASN A 3 24.22 -27.71 -73.48
C ASN A 3 23.02 -26.85 -73.90
N CYS A 4 22.11 -26.61 -72.95
CA CYS A 4 22.10 -25.29 -72.29
C CYS A 4 21.30 -25.34 -70.99
N ARG A 5 22.01 -25.31 -69.85
CA ARG A 5 21.41 -25.00 -68.54
C ARG A 5 21.24 -23.48 -68.51
N CYS A 6 20.01 -22.98 -68.41
CA CYS A 6 19.75 -21.59 -68.06
C CYS A 6 19.19 -21.58 -66.63
N LEU A 7 20.08 -21.35 -65.66
CA LEU A 7 19.74 -21.20 -64.25
C LEU A 7 19.22 -19.77 -64.06
N SER A 8 17.90 -19.56 -64.07
CA SER A 8 17.31 -18.26 -63.74
C SER A 8 17.35 -18.07 -62.22
N THR A 9 18.37 -17.37 -61.73
CA THR A 9 18.46 -16.94 -60.34
C THR A 9 17.42 -15.84 -60.11
N PHE A 10 16.25 -16.19 -59.57
CA PHE A 10 15.31 -15.21 -59.05
C PHE A 10 15.90 -14.64 -57.74
N ALA A 11 16.52 -13.46 -57.82
CA ALA A 11 16.89 -12.69 -56.64
C ALA A 11 15.60 -12.17 -55.97
N ALA A 12 15.13 -12.89 -54.95
CA ALA A 12 14.06 -12.42 -54.09
C ALA A 12 14.60 -11.24 -53.26
N VAL A 13 14.26 -10.02 -53.67
CA VAL A 13 14.49 -8.82 -52.84
C VAL A 13 13.47 -8.86 -51.70
N VAL A 14 13.87 -9.44 -50.57
CA VAL A 14 13.12 -9.36 -49.32
C VAL A 14 13.27 -7.93 -48.82
N PHE A 15 12.27 -7.09 -49.09
CA PHE A 15 12.17 -5.76 -48.49
C PHE A 15 11.78 -5.94 -47.02
N ALA A 16 12.79 -6.10 -46.16
CA ALA A 16 12.62 -6.12 -44.72
C ALA A 16 12.20 -4.71 -44.27
N CYS A 17 10.88 -4.45 -44.29
CA CYS A 17 10.30 -3.31 -43.57
C CYS A 17 10.59 -3.51 -42.09
N SER A 18 11.67 -2.90 -41.61
CA SER A 18 11.95 -2.80 -40.18
C SER A 18 10.84 -1.97 -39.55
N LEU A 19 9.87 -2.65 -38.95
CA LEU A 19 8.90 -2.04 -38.03
C LEU A 19 9.71 -1.45 -36.88
N VAL A 20 10.02 -0.15 -36.96
CA VAL A 20 10.52 0.61 -35.83
C VAL A 20 9.33 0.74 -34.87
N VAL A 21 9.23 -0.19 -33.93
CA VAL A 21 8.31 -0.07 -32.80
C VAL A 21 8.86 1.06 -31.94
N LEU A 22 8.29 2.26 -32.06
CA LEU A 22 8.49 3.31 -31.07
C LEU A 22 7.84 2.82 -29.77
N SER A 23 8.64 2.29 -28.85
CA SER A 23 8.22 2.10 -27.48
C SER A 23 7.96 3.48 -26.88
N ALA A 24 6.70 3.85 -26.71
CA ALA A 24 6.33 4.97 -25.86
C ALA A 24 6.78 4.62 -24.44
N GLN A 25 7.85 5.26 -23.96
CA GLN A 25 8.27 5.16 -22.58
C GLN A 25 7.15 5.78 -21.74
N ALA A 26 6.31 4.97 -21.12
CA ALA A 26 5.34 5.46 -20.16
C ALA A 26 6.12 6.20 -19.06
N ALA A 27 5.81 7.48 -18.85
CA ALA A 27 6.40 8.22 -17.74
C ALA A 27 6.05 7.49 -16.44
N GLU A 28 7.05 7.18 -15.62
CA GLU A 28 6.81 6.54 -14.33
C GLU A 28 5.90 7.45 -13.49
N LYS A 29 4.77 6.89 -13.04
CA LYS A 29 3.85 7.61 -12.17
C LYS A 29 4.55 7.92 -10.85
N PRO A 30 4.36 9.13 -10.30
CA PRO A 30 4.88 9.44 -8.97
C PRO A 30 4.22 8.53 -7.92
N VAL A 31 4.92 8.30 -6.81
CA VAL A 31 4.34 7.64 -5.63
C VAL A 31 3.65 8.69 -4.76
N LEU A 32 2.39 8.46 -4.39
CA LEU A 32 1.68 9.31 -3.45
C LEU A 32 2.02 8.87 -2.02
N VAL A 33 2.68 9.76 -1.28
CA VAL A 33 3.14 9.46 0.09
C VAL A 33 2.26 10.19 1.11
N PHE A 34 1.69 9.44 2.04
CA PHE A 34 0.88 9.99 3.14
C PHE A 34 1.51 9.66 4.49
N ILE A 35 1.64 10.66 5.35
CA ILE A 35 2.15 10.49 6.71
C ILE A 35 0.97 10.36 7.67
N LEU A 36 0.88 9.23 8.35
CA LEU A 36 -0.12 8.94 9.38
C LEU A 36 0.53 9.06 10.75
N ALA A 37 0.39 10.23 11.37
CA ALA A 37 1.02 10.54 12.66
C ALA A 37 -0.01 10.69 13.79
N GLY A 38 0.36 10.29 15.01
CA GLY A 38 -0.49 10.49 16.18
C GLY A 38 -0.15 9.59 17.36
N GLN A 39 -1.13 9.41 18.24
CA GLN A 39 -1.01 8.54 19.42
C GLN A 39 -1.80 7.24 19.29
N SER A 40 -2.26 6.66 20.40
CA SER A 40 -2.93 5.35 20.48
C SER A 40 -4.08 5.11 19.49
N ASN A 41 -4.89 6.12 19.20
CA ASN A 41 -5.96 5.97 18.20
C ASN A 41 -5.43 5.91 16.76
N MET A 42 -4.31 6.57 16.46
CA MET A 42 -3.61 6.42 15.19
C MET A 42 -2.86 5.09 15.14
N GLU A 43 -2.23 4.65 16.24
CA GLU A 43 -1.65 3.29 16.33
C GLU A 43 -2.69 2.24 15.95
N GLY A 44 -3.91 2.40 16.46
CA GLY A 44 -5.04 1.56 16.09
C GLY A 44 -5.21 0.37 17.03
N HIS A 45 -6.27 0.42 17.81
CA HIS A 45 -6.59 -0.61 18.81
C HIS A 45 -7.84 -1.42 18.44
N GLY A 46 -8.31 -1.33 17.19
CA GLY A 46 -9.44 -2.10 16.70
C GLY A 46 -9.07 -3.57 16.57
N PHE A 47 -9.83 -4.48 17.18
CA PHE A 47 -9.58 -5.91 17.11
C PHE A 47 -9.98 -6.46 15.75
N VAL A 48 -9.12 -7.26 15.12
CA VAL A 48 -9.50 -7.99 13.91
C VAL A 48 -10.47 -9.11 14.29
N LYS A 49 -10.02 -10.01 15.16
CA LYS A 49 -10.79 -11.20 15.57
C LYS A 49 -11.88 -10.87 16.57
N ALA A 50 -13.02 -11.55 16.45
CA ALA A 50 -14.03 -11.56 17.49
C ALA A 50 -13.49 -12.28 18.74
N ASP A 51 -13.66 -11.66 19.91
CA ASP A 51 -13.35 -12.27 21.20
C ASP A 51 -14.64 -12.32 22.04
N PRO A 52 -15.20 -13.52 22.32
CA PRO A 52 -16.38 -13.67 23.15
C PRO A 52 -16.26 -13.04 24.55
N LYS A 53 -15.04 -12.92 25.08
CA LYS A 53 -14.78 -12.28 26.38
C LYS A 53 -14.90 -10.75 26.32
N ARG A 54 -14.92 -10.16 25.13
CA ARG A 54 -14.96 -8.71 24.89
C ARG A 54 -16.26 -8.35 24.18
N ASN A 55 -17.26 -7.92 24.95
CA ASN A 55 -18.57 -7.54 24.40
C ASN A 55 -19.23 -8.66 23.55
N GLY A 56 -18.99 -9.94 23.89
CA GLY A 56 -19.49 -11.07 23.12
C GLY A 56 -18.94 -11.14 21.69
N GLY A 57 -17.76 -10.56 21.44
CA GLY A 57 -17.14 -10.46 20.11
C GLY A 57 -17.61 -9.27 19.28
N LYS A 58 -18.69 -8.58 19.69
CA LYS A 58 -19.28 -7.48 18.93
C LYS A 58 -18.33 -6.28 18.84
N GLY A 59 -18.23 -5.73 17.62
CA GLY A 59 -17.39 -4.56 17.33
C GLY A 59 -15.98 -4.91 16.85
N SER A 60 -15.60 -6.19 16.77
CA SER A 60 -14.40 -6.60 16.03
C SER A 60 -14.61 -6.43 14.52
N LEU A 61 -13.51 -6.36 13.77
CA LEU A 61 -13.55 -6.26 12.32
C LEU A 61 -14.30 -7.44 11.70
N GLU A 62 -14.06 -8.67 12.16
CA GLU A 62 -14.79 -9.88 11.71
C GLU A 62 -16.32 -9.75 11.83
N GLN A 63 -16.81 -9.07 12.86
CA GLN A 63 -18.26 -8.90 13.06
C GLN A 63 -18.83 -7.75 12.22
N VAL A 64 -18.10 -6.65 12.05
CA VAL A 64 -18.64 -5.44 11.39
C VAL A 64 -18.38 -5.39 9.89
N ALA A 65 -17.30 -6.01 9.41
CA ALA A 65 -16.88 -5.93 8.01
C ALA A 65 -17.89 -6.54 7.03
N PRO A 66 -18.53 -7.70 7.28
CA PRO A 66 -19.46 -8.29 6.31
C PRO A 66 -20.61 -7.36 5.90
N GLU A 67 -21.09 -6.52 6.82
CA GLU A 67 -22.18 -5.57 6.56
C GLU A 67 -21.66 -4.19 6.13
N ARG A 68 -20.65 -3.65 6.83
CA ARG A 68 -20.24 -2.24 6.67
C ARG A 68 -19.03 -2.05 5.76
N PHE A 69 -18.17 -3.04 5.66
CA PHE A 69 -16.91 -2.97 4.91
C PHE A 69 -16.67 -4.23 4.08
N PRO A 70 -17.64 -4.65 3.23
CA PRO A 70 -17.54 -5.91 2.49
C PRO A 70 -16.34 -5.94 1.54
N HIS A 71 -15.87 -4.77 1.08
CA HIS A 71 -14.67 -4.62 0.25
C HIS A 71 -13.37 -5.05 0.94
N LEU A 72 -13.36 -5.20 2.27
CA LEU A 72 -12.20 -5.72 3.01
C LEU A 72 -12.12 -7.25 2.96
N ILE A 73 -13.17 -7.94 2.49
CA ILE A 73 -13.27 -9.40 2.47
C ILE A 73 -13.14 -9.88 1.02
N ALA A 74 -12.12 -10.68 0.75
CA ALA A 74 -11.91 -11.30 -0.55
C ALA A 74 -12.95 -12.40 -0.82
N LYS A 75 -13.05 -12.84 -2.09
CA LYS A 75 -14.00 -13.89 -2.51
C LYS A 75 -13.84 -15.22 -1.78
N ASP A 76 -12.64 -15.50 -1.28
CA ASP A 76 -12.32 -16.71 -0.51
C ASP A 76 -12.44 -16.52 1.01
N GLY A 77 -12.99 -15.39 1.46
CA GLY A 77 -13.20 -15.06 2.86
C GLY A 77 -11.97 -14.53 3.60
N ARG A 78 -10.81 -14.41 2.95
CA ARG A 78 -9.62 -13.79 3.56
C ARG A 78 -9.71 -12.27 3.53
N TRP A 79 -8.93 -11.61 4.38
CA TRP A 79 -8.76 -10.16 4.30
C TRP A 79 -8.08 -9.77 2.99
N VAL A 80 -8.58 -8.73 2.34
CA VAL A 80 -7.97 -8.16 1.14
C VAL A 80 -6.55 -7.67 1.46
N VAL A 81 -5.66 -7.89 0.50
CA VAL A 81 -4.31 -7.34 0.48
C VAL A 81 -4.21 -6.49 -0.77
N ARG A 82 -4.01 -5.18 -0.61
CA ARG A 82 -3.85 -4.24 -1.73
C ARG A 82 -2.53 -4.49 -2.44
N ASP A 83 -2.50 -4.38 -3.76
CA ASP A 83 -1.28 -4.52 -4.55
C ASP A 83 -0.67 -3.18 -4.99
N ASP A 84 -1.39 -2.09 -4.77
CA ASP A 84 -1.10 -0.70 -5.13
C ASP A 84 -0.96 0.24 -3.93
N VAL A 85 -1.17 -0.26 -2.71
CA VAL A 85 -0.98 0.48 -1.46
C VAL A 85 0.00 -0.26 -0.56
N TRP A 86 1.09 0.41 -0.20
CA TRP A 86 2.10 -0.06 0.75
C TRP A 86 2.02 0.73 2.05
N ILE A 87 2.47 0.11 3.13
CA ILE A 87 2.58 0.73 4.44
C ILE A 87 3.93 0.40 5.07
N HIS A 88 4.50 1.41 5.72
CA HIS A 88 5.63 1.29 6.62
C HIS A 88 5.19 1.77 8.01
N TYR A 89 5.19 0.88 9.00
CA TYR A 89 4.85 1.20 10.38
C TYR A 89 5.87 0.59 11.35
N LEU A 90 6.79 1.42 11.83
CA LEU A 90 7.92 1.02 12.68
C LEU A 90 8.72 -0.14 12.05
N ASP A 91 8.75 -1.31 12.67
CA ASP A 91 9.43 -2.52 12.22
C ASP A 91 8.62 -3.36 11.21
N ARG A 92 7.32 -3.06 11.04
CA ARG A 92 6.41 -3.76 10.13
C ARG A 92 6.24 -2.98 8.84
N LYS A 93 6.37 -3.67 7.70
CA LYS A 93 6.16 -3.08 6.37
C LYS A 93 5.64 -4.10 5.37
N GLY A 94 4.93 -3.61 4.36
CA GLY A 94 4.44 -4.45 3.28
C GLY A 94 3.25 -3.84 2.57
N LYS A 95 2.50 -4.69 1.87
CA LYS A 95 1.23 -4.35 1.26
C LYS A 95 0.18 -4.08 2.33
N LEU A 96 -0.74 -3.15 2.06
CA LEU A 96 -1.80 -2.81 2.99
C LEU A 96 -2.78 -3.98 3.13
N THR A 97 -3.00 -4.37 4.38
CA THR A 97 -4.02 -5.32 4.84
C THR A 97 -4.24 -5.10 6.34
N VAL A 98 -4.98 -5.96 7.01
CA VAL A 98 -5.11 -5.94 8.48
C VAL A 98 -3.75 -6.17 9.17
N GLY A 99 -3.61 -5.78 10.44
CA GLY A 99 -2.42 -6.10 11.25
C GLY A 99 -1.35 -5.02 11.30
N TYR A 100 -1.64 -3.84 10.76
CA TYR A 100 -0.84 -2.62 10.97
C TYR A 100 -1.40 -1.71 12.06
N GLY A 101 -2.26 -2.25 12.95
CA GLY A 101 -2.61 -1.61 14.21
C GLY A 101 -1.51 -1.70 15.26
N ALA A 102 -1.79 -1.29 16.50
CA ALA A 102 -0.86 -1.30 17.64
C ALA A 102 -0.22 -2.69 17.89
N GLN A 103 -0.91 -3.76 17.50
CA GLN A 103 -0.45 -5.15 17.51
C GLN A 103 -0.79 -5.82 16.16
N PRO A 104 -0.17 -6.97 15.81
CA PRO A 104 -0.45 -7.69 14.55
C PRO A 104 -1.90 -8.18 14.40
N ASP A 105 -2.65 -8.26 15.49
CA ASP A 105 -4.07 -8.64 15.52
C ASP A 105 -5.01 -7.41 15.62
N ARG A 106 -4.50 -6.22 15.30
CA ARG A 106 -5.23 -4.94 15.36
C ARG A 106 -5.24 -4.20 14.03
N ILE A 107 -6.17 -3.25 13.94
CA ILE A 107 -6.26 -2.24 12.89
C ILE A 107 -6.33 -0.85 13.49
N GLY A 108 -5.85 0.13 12.74
CA GLY A 108 -6.13 1.54 12.94
C GLY A 108 -6.80 2.17 11.72
N PRO A 109 -6.78 3.51 11.63
CA PRO A 109 -7.37 4.23 10.51
C PRO A 109 -6.63 4.00 9.18
N GLU A 110 -5.40 3.44 9.21
CA GLU A 110 -4.62 3.16 8.00
C GLU A 110 -5.34 2.23 7.04
N LEU A 111 -6.10 1.25 7.56
CA LEU A 111 -6.79 0.29 6.72
C LEU A 111 -7.88 0.98 5.88
N GLY A 112 -8.77 1.73 6.55
CA GLY A 112 -9.84 2.45 5.85
C GLY A 112 -9.31 3.55 4.94
N PHE A 113 -8.38 4.37 5.45
CA PHE A 113 -7.77 5.45 4.67
C PHE A 113 -7.07 4.92 3.42
N GLY A 114 -6.26 3.88 3.56
CA GLY A 114 -5.49 3.31 2.47
C GLY A 114 -6.36 2.70 1.37
N HIS A 115 -7.48 2.06 1.73
CA HIS A 115 -8.46 1.59 0.75
C HIS A 115 -9.12 2.75 -0.01
N VAL A 116 -9.56 3.79 0.70
CA VAL A 116 -10.21 4.95 0.08
C VAL A 116 -9.27 5.68 -0.88
N ILE A 117 -8.02 5.93 -0.46
CA ILE A 117 -7.08 6.68 -1.30
C ILE A 117 -6.53 5.85 -2.46
N GLY A 118 -6.33 4.54 -2.26
CA GLY A 118 -5.95 3.64 -3.34
C GLY A 118 -7.04 3.46 -4.39
N ASP A 119 -8.32 3.60 -4.04
CA ASP A 119 -9.42 3.58 -5.02
C ASP A 119 -9.56 4.93 -5.74
N ALA A 120 -9.10 6.02 -5.13
CA ALA A 120 -9.24 7.38 -5.65
C ALA A 120 -8.09 7.83 -6.56
N CYS A 121 -6.97 7.09 -6.59
CA CYS A 121 -5.76 7.48 -7.32
C CYS A 121 -5.25 6.31 -8.16
N ASP A 122 -4.78 6.62 -9.38
CA ASP A 122 -4.19 5.60 -10.27
C ASP A 122 -2.69 5.40 -10.00
N GLU A 123 -2.10 6.24 -9.15
CA GLU A 123 -0.73 6.20 -8.68
C GLU A 123 -0.54 5.22 -7.51
N PRO A 124 0.62 4.56 -7.40
CA PRO A 124 0.94 3.77 -6.22
C PRO A 124 0.99 4.64 -4.95
N VAL A 125 0.46 4.10 -3.85
CA VAL A 125 0.36 4.80 -2.56
C VAL A 125 1.33 4.21 -1.55
N LEU A 126 2.05 5.07 -0.83
CA LEU A 126 2.85 4.70 0.35
C LEU A 126 2.32 5.40 1.60
N LEU A 127 1.90 4.62 2.58
CA LEU A 127 1.55 5.10 3.92
C LEU A 127 2.79 4.99 4.83
N ILE A 128 3.25 6.12 5.36
CA ILE A 128 4.29 6.16 6.39
C ILE A 128 3.60 6.43 7.72
N LYS A 129 3.48 5.40 8.56
CA LYS A 129 2.79 5.48 9.84
C LYS A 129 3.78 5.66 10.98
N LEU A 130 3.59 6.73 11.74
CA LEU A 130 4.44 7.19 12.84
C LEU A 130 3.57 7.48 14.05
N ALA A 131 3.19 6.43 14.76
CA ALA A 131 2.26 6.54 15.88
C ALA A 131 2.75 5.77 17.11
N TRP A 132 2.61 6.42 18.28
CA TRP A 132 3.04 5.90 19.58
C TRP A 132 2.05 6.26 20.68
N GLY A 133 1.64 5.28 21.48
CA GLY A 133 0.74 5.48 22.61
C GLY A 133 1.32 6.42 23.67
N GLY A 134 0.44 7.20 24.30
CA GLY A 134 0.80 8.04 25.46
C GLY A 134 1.71 9.23 25.15
N LYS A 135 1.76 9.68 23.89
CA LYS A 135 2.52 10.87 23.46
C LYS A 135 1.64 12.11 23.41
N SER A 136 2.22 13.23 23.82
CA SER A 136 1.57 14.53 23.85
C SER A 136 2.13 15.49 22.81
N LEU A 137 1.28 16.37 22.29
CA LEU A 137 1.75 17.50 21.47
C LEU A 137 2.55 18.51 22.30
N ALA A 138 2.24 18.63 23.59
CA ALA A 138 2.84 19.64 24.46
C ALA A 138 4.33 19.40 24.75
N ARG A 139 4.79 18.14 24.66
CA ARG A 139 6.18 17.75 24.95
C ARG A 139 6.74 16.80 23.89
N ASP A 140 6.14 15.63 23.70
CA ASP A 140 6.74 14.55 22.89
C ASP A 140 6.81 14.86 21.40
N PHE A 141 5.78 15.52 20.86
CA PHE A 141 5.74 15.98 19.45
C PHE A 141 5.97 17.49 19.33
N ARG A 142 6.51 18.14 20.38
CA ARG A 142 6.79 19.56 20.35
C ARG A 142 8.01 19.81 19.47
N PRO A 143 7.89 20.53 18.34
CA PRO A 143 9.05 20.77 17.49
C PRO A 143 10.07 21.65 18.25
N PRO A 144 11.38 21.40 18.11
CA PRO A 144 12.43 22.17 18.79
C PRO A 144 12.36 23.68 18.51
N SER A 145 11.89 24.06 17.32
CA SER A 145 11.70 25.46 16.91
C SER A 145 10.63 26.21 17.72
N SER A 146 9.74 25.52 18.44
CA SER A 146 8.73 26.14 19.30
C SER A 146 9.27 26.55 20.69
N GLY A 147 10.57 26.39 20.94
CA GLY A 147 11.20 26.64 22.25
C GLY A 147 10.70 25.69 23.35
N GLY A 148 11.09 25.90 24.61
CA GLY A 148 10.67 25.08 25.76
C GLY A 148 11.33 23.69 25.83
N GLU A 149 10.88 22.87 26.78
CA GLU A 149 11.38 21.49 26.95
C GLU A 149 10.75 20.57 25.90
N VAL A 150 11.60 19.91 25.10
CA VAL A 150 11.19 18.86 24.15
C VAL A 150 11.19 17.48 24.81
N GLY A 151 10.39 16.55 24.30
CA GLY A 151 10.41 15.17 24.75
C GLY A 151 11.70 14.43 24.37
N PRO A 152 11.95 13.24 24.97
CA PRO A 152 13.18 12.47 24.76
C PRO A 152 13.38 11.99 23.31
N TYR A 153 12.35 12.05 22.47
CA TYR A 153 12.35 11.55 21.10
C TYR A 153 12.98 12.49 20.05
N TYR A 154 13.58 13.61 20.47
CA TYR A 154 14.29 14.55 19.60
C TYR A 154 15.82 14.45 19.69
N THR A 155 16.33 13.57 20.54
CA THR A 155 17.77 13.41 20.80
C THR A 155 18.32 12.05 20.38
N GLU A 156 17.53 11.27 19.63
CA GLU A 156 17.91 9.94 19.09
C GLU A 156 18.75 10.04 17.82
#